data_AF-A0ABD5MYK0-F1
#
_entry.id   AF-A0ABD5MYK0-F1
#
_cell.length_a   1.000
_cell.length_b   1.000
_cell.length_c   1.000
_cell.angle_alpha   90.00
_cell.angle_beta   90.00
_cell.angle_gamma   90.00
#
_symmetry.space_group_name_H-M   'P 1'
#
loop_
_entity.id
_entity.type
_entity.pdbx_description
1 polymer ?
#
loop_
_entity_poly.entity_id
_entity_poly.type
_entity_poly.pdbx_seq_one_letter_code
_entity_poly.pdbx_strand_id
1 'polypeptide(L)' 'MDFKAAIIISCWFTVAIISSVYMLVFGTEVDIMFGVFVPIGMLILVAVIVTFMVLSSSEPKKEG' A
#
# COMPACT_ATOMS: atom_id res chain seq x y z
N MET A 1 10.01 18.72 -4.47
CA MET A 1 9.41 17.54 -3.81
C MET A 1 9.54 16.39 -4.76
N ASP A 2 10.32 15.37 -4.41
CA ASP A 2 10.57 14.22 -5.27
C ASP A 2 9.25 13.54 -5.61
N PHE A 3 8.90 13.52 -6.89
CA PHE A 3 7.64 12.95 -7.41
C PHE A 3 7.45 11.50 -6.92
N LYS A 4 8.56 10.78 -6.72
CA LYS A 4 8.64 9.46 -6.10
C LYS A 4 8.13 9.42 -4.67
N ALA A 5 8.60 10.35 -3.83
CA ALA A 5 8.15 10.42 -2.44
C ALA A 5 6.65 10.72 -2.39
N ALA A 6 6.15 11.60 -3.26
CA ALA A 6 4.72 11.89 -3.36
C ALA A 6 3.88 10.64 -3.74
N ILE A 7 4.36 9.81 -4.67
CA ILE A 7 3.68 8.55 -5.07
C ILE A 7 3.70 7.52 -3.92
N ILE A 8 4.83 7.36 -3.23
CA ILE A 8 4.95 6.42 -2.11
C ILE A 8 4.04 6.87 -0.96
N ILE A 9 4.07 8.16 -0.62
CA ILE A 9 3.25 8.73 0.46
C ILE A 9 1.76 8.60 0.14
N SER A 10 1.33 8.91 -1.09
CA SER A 10 -0.09 8.79 -1.47
C SER A 10 -0.58 7.34 -1.50
N CYS A 11 0.27 6.40 -1.90
CA CYS A 11 -0.03 4.97 -1.87
C CYS A 11 -0.19 4.46 -0.43
N TRP A 12 0.73 4.80 0.47
CA TRP A 12 0.64 4.46 1.89
C TRP A 12 -0.56 5.10 2.58
N PHE A 13 -0.85 6.36 2.23
CA PHE A 13 -2.00 7.08 2.76
C PHE A 13 -3.33 6.43 2.34
N THR A 14 -3.44 5.99 1.09
CA THR A 14 -4.62 5.27 0.58
C THR A 14 -4.81 3.94 1.32
N VAL A 15 -3.73 3.17 1.53
CA VAL A 15 -3.78 1.93 2.30
C VAL A 15 -4.25 2.17 3.74
N ALA A 16 -3.76 3.22 4.39
CA ALA A 16 -4.17 3.59 5.74
C ALA A 16 -5.67 3.92 5.83
N ILE A 17 -6.19 4.68 4.86
CA ILE A 17 -7.63 5.02 4.80
C ILE A 17 -8.48 3.77 4.60
N ILE A 18 -8.14 2.92 3.61
CA ILE A 18 -8.91 1.71 3.32
C ILE A 18 -8.90 0.78 4.54
N SER A 19 -7.74 0.59 5.18
CA SER A 19 -7.61 -0.20 6.41
C SER A 19 -8.46 0.37 7.56
N SER A 20 -8.45 1.69 7.75
CA SER A 20 -9.24 2.36 8.78
C SER A 20 -10.75 2.19 8.57
N VAL A 21 -11.24 2.39 7.34
CA VAL A 21 -12.66 2.18 7.00
C VAL A 21 -13.05 0.71 7.17
N TYR A 22 -12.17 -0.22 6.80
CA TYR A 22 -12.45 -1.64 6.92
C TYR A 22 -12.60 -2.09 8.37
N MET A 23 -11.73 -1.62 9.28
CA MET A 23 -11.90 -1.86 10.72
C MET A 23 -13.19 -1.25 11.28
N LEU A 24 -13.61 -0.09 10.76
CA LEU A 24 -14.81 0.60 11.22
C LEU A 24 -16.09 -0.13 10.80
N VAL A 25 -16.10 -0.72 9.60
CA VAL A 25 -17.26 -1.45 9.05
C VAL A 25 -17.33 -2.89 9.53
N PHE A 26 -16.19 -3.59 9.65
CA PHE A 26 -16.15 -5.03 9.92
C PHE A 26 -15.65 -5.39 11.33
N GLY A 27 -15.22 -4.42 12.14
CA GLY A 27 -14.67 -4.67 13.48
C GLY A 27 -15.65 -5.24 14.51
N THR A 28 -16.95 -5.32 14.18
CA THR A 28 -18.01 -5.82 15.06
C THR A 28 -18.36 -7.29 14.87
N GLU A 29 -17.96 -7.94 13.77
CA GLU A 29 -18.33 -9.33 13.48
C GLU A 29 -17.12 -10.28 13.55
N VAL A 30 -17.35 -11.43 14.18
CA VAL A 30 -16.41 -12.39 14.80
C VAL A 30 -15.41 -13.11 13.87
N ASP A 31 -15.25 -12.68 12.62
CA ASP A 31 -14.34 -13.30 11.63
C ASP A 31 -13.18 -12.37 11.20
N ILE A 32 -12.65 -11.62 12.18
CA ILE A 32 -11.54 -10.66 12.02
C ILE A 32 -10.30 -11.29 11.35
N MET A 33 -10.04 -12.58 11.56
CA MET A 33 -8.87 -13.26 10.99
C MET A 33 -8.93 -13.45 9.47
N PHE A 34 -10.10 -13.70 8.90
CA PHE A 34 -10.23 -13.90 7.45
C PHE A 34 -10.70 -12.64 6.73
N GLY A 35 -11.61 -11.89 7.34
CA GLY A 35 -12.18 -10.68 6.76
C GLY A 35 -11.20 -9.50 6.75
N VAL A 36 -10.33 -9.36 7.76
CA VAL A 36 -9.47 -8.16 7.90
C VAL A 36 -8.03 -8.43 7.49
N PHE A 37 -7.48 -9.60 7.86
CA PHE A 37 -6.06 -9.92 7.62
C PHE A 37 -5.74 -10.13 6.13
N VAL A 38 -6.62 -10.79 5.38
CA VAL A 38 -6.43 -11.05 3.95
C VAL A 38 -6.43 -9.76 3.13
N PRO A 39 -7.45 -8.86 3.21
CA PRO A 39 -7.44 -7.63 2.43
C PRO A 39 -6.38 -6.63 2.87
N ILE A 40 -6.11 -6.48 4.18
CA ILE A 40 -5.04 -5.60 4.66
C ILE A 40 -3.67 -6.13 4.22
N GLY A 41 -3.43 -7.44 4.37
CA GLY A 41 -2.20 -8.08 3.93
C GLY A 41 -1.97 -7.90 2.42
N MET A 42 -3.03 -8.02 1.62
CA MET A 42 -2.95 -7.80 0.16
C MET A 42 -2.67 -6.34 -0.18
N LEU A 43 -3.29 -5.38 0.52
CA LEU A 43 -3.03 -3.94 0.33
C LEU A 43 -1.57 -3.57 0.65
N ILE A 44 -1.03 -4.11 1.74
CA ILE A 44 0.38 -3.92 2.11
C ILE A 44 1.30 -4.53 1.05
N LEU A 45 0.99 -5.74 0.57
CA LEU A 45 1.77 -6.40 -0.48
C LEU A 45 1.78 -5.59 -1.78
N VAL A 46 0.64 -5.02 -2.18
CA VAL A 46 0.56 -4.11 -3.33
C VAL A 46 1.39 -2.84 -3.09
N ALA A 47 1.31 -2.22 -1.91
CA ALA A 47 2.12 -1.03 -1.60
C ALA A 47 3.62 -1.32 -1.64
N VAL A 48 4.04 -2.50 -1.15
CA VAL A 48 5.43 -2.96 -1.23
C VAL A 48 5.84 -3.16 -2.70
N ILE A 49 5.03 -3.82 -3.52
CA ILE A 49 5.31 -4.00 -4.97
C ILE A 49 5.44 -2.65 -5.66
N VAL A 50 4.52 -1.71 -5.44
CA VAL A 50 4.56 -0.37 -6.05
C VAL A 50 5.81 0.38 -5.60
N THR A 51 6.17 0.28 -4.33
CA THR A 51 7.38 0.91 -3.78
C THR A 51 8.63 0.34 -4.45
N PHE A 52 8.76 -0.99 -4.53
CA PHE A 52 9.88 -1.65 -5.21
C PHE A 52 9.90 -1.34 -6.72
N MET A 53 8.76 -1.30 -7.39
CA MET A 53 8.68 -0.98 -8.82
C MET A 53 9.10 0.48 -9.09
N VAL A 54 8.68 1.42 -8.25
CA VAL A 54 9.08 2.83 -8.33
C VAL A 54 10.57 3.01 -8.00
N LEU A 55 11.12 2.23 -7.06
CA LEU A 55 12.55 2.22 -6.75
C LEU A 55 13.39 1.59 -7.88
N SER A 56 13.02 0.41 -8.37
CA SER A 56 13.72 -0.31 -9.46
C SER A 56 13.63 0.40 -10.80
N SER A 57 12.57 1.17 -11.07
CA SER A 57 12.49 2.02 -12.27
C SER A 57 13.51 3.17 -12.26
N SER A 58 14.41 3.26 -11.28
CA SER A 58 15.35 4.38 -11.11
C SER A 58 16.82 4.04 -11.17
N GLU A 59 17.19 2.83 -11.60
CA GLU A 59 18.56 2.51 -12.01
C GLU A 59 18.58 1.82 -13.38
N PRO A 60 19.45 2.21 -14.32
CA PRO A 60 19.88 3.56 -14.67
C PRO A 60 19.53 3.89 -16.14
N LYS A 61 19.14 5.14 -16.44
CA LYS A 61 19.34 5.65 -17.80
C LYS A 61 20.86 5.82 -17.95
N LYS A 62 21.53 4.78 -18.47
CA LYS A 62 22.86 4.93 -19.07
C LYS A 62 22.72 6.00 -20.15
N GLU A 63 23.19 7.20 -19.85
CA GLU A 63 23.57 8.18 -20.85
C GLU A 63 24.70 7.53 -21.67
N GLY A 64 24.40 7.24 -22.93
CA GLY A 64 25.36 6.82 -23.94
C GLY A 64 26.06 8.02 -24.55
#